data_AF-A0A1Q5UB33-F1
#
_entry.id   AF-A0A1Q5UB33-F1
#
_cell.length_a   1.000
_cell.length_b   1.000
_cell.length_c   1.000
_cell.angle_alpha   90.00
_cell.angle_beta   90.00
_cell.angle_gamma   90.00
#
_symmetry.space_group_name_H-M   'P 1'
#
loop_
_entity.id
_entity.type
_entity.pdbx_description
1 polymer ?
#
loop_
_entity_poly.entity_id
_entity_poly.type
_entity_poly.pdbx_seq_one_letter_code
_entity_poly.pdbx_strand_id
1 'polypeptide(L)'
;MKDLIDRRSKSPPSPLKLVVDQILKGHYKALHNTALLVKENADLRAANEKKRQKRTRSTRRIEHKAGLSIEEGLQLAQQPIQPVEADEVVSHEEVDLPNQPIQPVRRAPPTCSGCGRIGFM
;
A
#
# COMPACT_ATOMS: atom_id res chain seq x y z
N MET A 1 24.75 -42.25 42.09
CA MET A 1 24.73 -41.23 41.00
C MET A 1 23.57 -40.24 41.17
N LYS A 2 22.33 -40.71 41.40
CA LYS A 2 21.15 -39.85 41.66
C LYS A 2 21.36 -38.85 42.81
N ASP A 3 21.87 -39.30 43.96
CA ASP A 3 22.08 -38.41 45.13
C ASP A 3 23.07 -37.27 44.87
N LEU A 4 24.06 -37.48 44.01
CA LEU A 4 25.03 -36.45 43.62
C LEU A 4 24.38 -35.38 42.75
N ILE A 5 23.50 -35.80 41.83
CA ILE A 5 22.71 -34.87 41.00
C ILE A 5 21.74 -34.10 41.89
N ASP A 6 21.10 -34.77 42.85
CA ASP A 6 20.10 -34.20 43.75
C ASP A 6 20.70 -33.22 44.78
N ARG A 7 21.94 -33.45 45.21
CA ARG A 7 22.71 -32.48 46.03
C ARG A 7 23.14 -31.26 45.21
N ARG A 8 23.47 -31.44 43.93
CA ARG A 8 23.86 -30.35 43.02
C ARG A 8 22.68 -29.47 42.59
N SER A 9 21.48 -30.03 42.46
CA SER A 9 20.27 -29.26 42.12
C SER A 9 19.78 -28.40 43.29
N LYS A 10 20.02 -28.83 44.53
CA LYS A 10 19.63 -28.13 45.77
C LYS A 10 20.65 -27.10 46.25
N SER A 11 21.84 -27.03 45.64
CA SER A 11 22.86 -26.04 46.00
C SER A 11 22.63 -24.73 45.25
N PRO A 12 22.85 -23.57 45.90
CA PRO A 12 22.75 -22.28 45.23
C PRO A 12 23.74 -22.20 44.07
N PRO A 13 23.36 -21.56 42.95
CA PRO A 13 24.24 -21.45 41.79
C PRO A 13 25.51 -20.66 42.16
N SER A 14 26.65 -21.14 41.69
CA SER A 14 27.92 -20.44 41.90
C SER A 14 27.88 -19.07 41.20
N PRO A 15 28.61 -18.07 41.72
CA PRO A 15 28.67 -16.73 41.13
C PRO A 15 29.03 -16.75 39.63
N LEU A 16 29.98 -17.61 39.23
CA LEU A 16 30.36 -17.79 37.82
C LEU A 16 29.20 -18.30 36.96
N LYS A 17 28.43 -19.28 37.46
CA LYS A 17 27.28 -19.83 36.72
C LYS A 17 26.20 -18.77 36.48
N LEU A 18 25.96 -17.90 37.47
CA LEU A 18 25.03 -16.78 37.34
C LEU A 18 25.46 -15.79 36.26
N VAL A 19 26.73 -15.42 36.24
CA VAL A 19 27.28 -14.50 35.22
C VAL A 19 27.14 -15.10 33.83
N VAL A 20 27.51 -16.37 33.64
CA VAL A 20 27.39 -17.06 32.34
C VAL A 20 25.95 -17.14 31.87
N ASP A 21 25.02 -17.49 32.77
CA ASP A 21 23.59 -17.58 32.45
C ASP A 21 23.02 -16.20 32.06
N GLN A 22 23.44 -15.14 32.73
CA GLN A 22 23.03 -13.78 32.40
C GLN A 22 23.55 -13.33 31.03
N ILE A 23 24.80 -13.64 30.70
CA ILE A 23 25.38 -13.38 29.37
C ILE A 23 24.58 -14.11 28.30
N LEU A 24 24.30 -15.40 28.52
CA LEU A 24 23.57 -16.22 27.58
C LEU A 24 22.14 -15.70 27.36
N LYS A 25 21.43 -15.34 28.44
CA LYS A 25 20.11 -14.69 28.35
C LYS A 25 20.16 -13.38 27.60
N GLY A 26 21.18 -12.55 27.85
CA GLY A 26 21.40 -11.31 27.11
C GLY A 26 21.59 -11.55 25.62
N HIS A 27 22.39 -12.55 25.26
CA HIS A 27 22.64 -12.93 23.87
C HIS A 27 21.37 -13.44 23.16
N TYR A 28 20.58 -14.30 23.81
CA TYR A 28 19.32 -14.77 23.24
C TYR A 28 18.32 -13.62 22.98
N LYS A 29 18.22 -12.66 23.90
CA LYS A 29 17.41 -11.46 23.70
C LYS A 29 17.91 -10.63 22.52
N ALA A 30 19.24 -10.47 22.40
CA ALA A 30 19.84 -9.75 21.29
C ALA A 30 19.51 -10.44 19.95
N LEU A 31 19.70 -11.76 19.84
CA LEU A 31 19.39 -12.53 18.64
C LEU A 31 17.92 -12.41 18.23
N HIS A 32 17.00 -12.51 19.20
CA HIS A 32 15.57 -12.37 18.93
C HIS A 32 15.25 -10.98 18.35
N ASN A 33 15.77 -9.93 18.98
CA ASN A 33 15.60 -8.56 18.49
C ASN A 33 16.25 -8.37 17.11
N THR A 34 17.44 -8.93 16.88
CA THR A 34 18.10 -8.88 15.57
C THR A 34 17.25 -9.54 14.49
N ALA A 35 16.64 -10.69 14.76
CA ALA A 35 15.77 -11.36 13.80
C ALA A 35 14.54 -10.50 13.44
N LEU A 36 13.92 -9.85 14.42
CA LEU A 36 12.82 -8.90 14.19
C LEU A 36 13.29 -7.70 13.35
N LEU A 37 14.41 -7.09 13.72
CA LEU A 37 14.98 -5.94 13.01
C LEU A 37 15.33 -6.27 11.56
N VAL A 38 15.86 -7.47 11.28
CA VAL A 38 16.16 -7.90 9.90
C VAL A 38 14.89 -7.93 9.06
N LYS A 39 13.80 -8.49 9.60
CA LYS A 39 12.50 -8.53 8.91
C LYS A 39 11.94 -7.12 8.70
N GLU A 40 11.86 -6.32 9.76
CA GLU A 40 11.34 -4.95 9.68
C GLU A 40 12.14 -4.09 8.70
N ASN A 41 13.47 -4.23 8.69
CA ASN A 41 14.32 -3.50 7.76
C ASN A 41 14.06 -3.92 6.30
N ALA A 42 13.86 -5.21 6.04
CA ALA A 42 13.49 -5.71 4.72
C ALA A 42 12.13 -5.15 4.28
N ASP A 43 11.12 -5.18 5.16
CA ASP A 43 9.78 -4.65 4.91
C ASP A 43 9.84 -3.13 4.62
N LEU A 44 10.60 -2.38 5.40
CA LEU A 44 10.81 -0.95 5.20
C LEU A 44 11.50 -0.64 3.88
N ARG A 45 12.52 -1.42 3.48
CA ARG A 45 13.19 -1.26 2.18
C ARG A 45 12.24 -1.53 1.03
N ALA A 46 11.45 -2.60 1.11
CA ALA A 46 10.44 -2.91 0.09
C ALA A 46 9.39 -1.79 -0.04
N ALA A 47 8.89 -1.28 1.09
CA ALA A 47 7.94 -0.17 1.12
C ALA A 47 8.54 1.13 0.56
N ASN A 48 9.81 1.41 0.87
CA ASN A 48 10.52 2.58 0.35
C ASN A 48 10.69 2.48 -1.17
N GLU A 49 11.14 1.33 -1.66
CA GLU A 49 11.33 1.10 -3.09
C GLU A 49 10.01 1.26 -3.86
N LYS A 50 8.90 0.72 -3.33
CA LYS A 50 7.56 0.94 -3.90
C LYS A 50 7.18 2.42 -3.95
N LYS A 51 7.49 3.20 -2.90
CA LYS A 51 7.27 4.65 -2.89
C LYS A 51 8.14 5.37 -3.92
N ARG A 52 9.41 4.99 -4.07
CA ARG A 52 10.33 5.55 -5.07
C ARG A 52 9.81 5.29 -6.49
N GLN A 53 9.44 4.05 -6.80
CA GLN A 53 8.84 3.67 -8.08
C GLN A 53 7.56 4.48 -8.37
N LYS A 54 6.68 4.64 -7.38
CA LYS A 54 5.47 5.48 -7.53
C LYS A 54 5.81 6.93 -7.85
N ARG A 55 6.78 7.53 -7.15
CA ARG A 55 7.24 8.90 -7.41
C ARG A 55 7.77 9.01 -8.85
N THR A 56 8.72 8.16 -9.25
CA THR A 56 9.30 8.18 -10.60
C THR A 56 8.24 7.97 -11.69
N ARG A 57 7.30 7.04 -11.50
CA ARG A 57 6.20 6.82 -12.46
C ARG A 57 5.28 8.03 -12.56
N SER A 58 4.95 8.66 -11.43
CA SER A 58 4.11 9.86 -11.40
C SER A 58 4.78 11.04 -12.12
N THR A 59 6.09 11.19 -11.96
CA THR A 59 6.84 12.28 -12.60
C THR A 59 7.03 12.04 -14.11
N ARG A 60 7.05 10.79 -14.58
CA ARG A 60 7.20 10.45 -16.02
C ARG A 60 5.97 10.75 -16.89
N ARG A 61 4.84 11.18 -16.32
CA ARG A 61 3.59 11.43 -17.07
C ARG A 61 3.12 12.88 -17.09
N ILE A 62 3.81 13.79 -16.42
CA ILE A 62 3.47 15.21 -16.47
C ILE A 62 4.68 15.92 -17.07
N GLU A 63 4.74 15.94 -18.40
CA GLU A 63 5.50 17.00 -19.06
C GLU A 63 4.86 18.32 -18.61
N HIS A 64 5.51 19.05 -17.70
CA HIS A 64 5.12 20.41 -17.37
C HIS A 64 5.55 21.33 -18.53
N LYS A 65 4.92 21.14 -19.70
CA LYS A 65 4.82 22.19 -20.71
C LYS A 65 3.79 23.15 -20.12
N ALA A 66 4.29 24.28 -19.62
CA ALA A 66 3.56 25.41 -19.01
C ALA A 66 2.04 25.18 -18.87
N GLY A 67 1.57 25.00 -17.63
CA GLY A 67 0.12 24.96 -17.37
C GLY A 67 -0.56 26.24 -17.87
N LEU A 68 -1.83 26.12 -18.23
CA LEU A 68 -2.66 27.27 -18.62
C LEU A 68 -2.61 28.34 -17.51
N SER A 69 -2.42 29.59 -17.90
CA SER A 69 -2.70 30.72 -17.01
C SER A 69 -4.16 30.68 -16.57
N ILE A 70 -4.47 31.27 -15.41
CA ILE A 70 -5.84 31.34 -14.89
C ILE A 70 -6.78 31.97 -15.93
N GLU A 71 -6.29 32.96 -16.67
CA GLU A 71 -7.03 33.66 -17.74
C GLU A 71 -7.30 32.75 -18.94
N GLU A 72 -6.31 31.97 -19.36
CA GLU A 72 -6.43 31.01 -20.47
C GLU A 72 -7.39 29.86 -20.11
N GLY A 73 -7.32 29.40 -18.85
CA GLY A 73 -8.25 28.39 -18.33
C GLY A 73 -9.70 28.87 -18.29
N LEU A 74 -9.92 30.12 -17.88
CA LEU A 74 -11.25 30.74 -17.87
C LEU A 74 -11.79 30.97 -19.28
N GLN A 75 -10.95 31.38 -20.24
CA GLN A 75 -11.36 31.52 -21.63
C GLN A 75 -11.76 30.17 -22.25
N LEU A 76 -10.99 29.10 -22.01
CA LEU A 76 -11.34 27.77 -22.49
C LEU A 76 -12.64 27.23 -21.88
N ALA A 77 -12.88 27.48 -20.58
CA ALA A 77 -14.11 27.07 -19.92
C ALA A 77 -15.35 27.83 -20.44
N GLN A 78 -15.16 28.99 -21.04
CA GLN A 78 -16.22 29.82 -21.63
C GLN A 78 -16.39 29.57 -23.12
N GLN A 79 -15.51 28.81 -23.77
CA GLN A 79 -15.71 28.44 -25.18
C GLN A 79 -16.88 27.46 -25.29
N PRO A 80 -17.89 27.75 -26.11
CA PRO A 80 -18.92 26.77 -26.43
C PRO A 80 -18.26 25.59 -27.16
N ILE A 81 -18.60 24.37 -26.75
CA ILE A 81 -18.15 23.14 -27.41
C ILE A 81 -18.68 23.19 -28.85
N GLN A 82 -17.80 23.50 -29.80
CA GLN A 82 -18.13 23.36 -31.21
C GLN A 82 -18.32 21.86 -31.49
N PRO A 83 -19.44 21.45 -32.13
CA PRO A 83 -19.54 20.10 -32.65
C PRO A 83 -18.42 19.92 -33.67
N VAL A 84 -17.48 19.03 -33.37
CA VAL A 84 -16.53 18.55 -34.38
C VAL A 84 -17.39 17.78 -35.38
N GLU A 85 -17.54 18.32 -36.59
CA GLU A 85 -18.04 17.60 -37.76
C GLU A 85 -17.11 16.40 -37.97
N ALA A 86 -17.52 15.26 -37.42
CA ALA A 86 -16.93 13.97 -37.73
C ALA A 86 -17.50 13.55 -39.08
N ASP A 87 -16.72 13.77 -40.13
CA ASP A 87 -16.96 13.11 -41.41
C ASP A 87 -16.89 11.59 -41.20
N GLU A 88 -17.86 10.88 -41.78
CA GLU A 88 -18.09 9.43 -41.77
C GLU A 88 -18.69 8.77 -40.51
N VAL A 89 -20.00 9.03 -40.35
CA VAL A 89 -21.10 8.07 -40.11
C VAL A 89 -20.76 6.72 -39.46
N VAL A 90 -21.01 6.62 -38.15
CA VAL A 90 -21.74 5.47 -37.61
C VAL A 90 -23.05 6.03 -37.06
N SER A 91 -24.14 5.70 -37.76
CA SER A 91 -25.51 6.13 -37.47
C SER A 91 -25.87 5.89 -36.02
N HIS A 92 -26.04 6.97 -35.26
CA HIS A 92 -26.89 6.97 -34.08
C HIS A 92 -28.21 7.61 -34.50
N GLU A 93 -29.24 6.78 -34.60
CA GLU A 93 -30.61 7.26 -34.68
C GLU A 93 -30.85 8.22 -33.51
N GLU A 94 -31.45 9.35 -33.82
CA GLU A 94 -31.88 10.36 -32.86
C GLU A 94 -32.93 9.73 -31.95
N VAL A 95 -32.48 9.17 -30.83
CA VAL A 95 -33.39 8.77 -29.76
C VAL A 95 -33.76 10.05 -29.05
N ASP A 96 -34.98 10.51 -29.28
CA ASP A 96 -35.67 11.51 -28.48
C ASP A 96 -35.62 11.05 -27.00
N LEU A 97 -34.69 11.63 -26.22
CA LEU A 97 -34.50 11.24 -24.83
C LEU A 97 -35.66 11.83 -24.02
N PRO A 98 -36.55 11.02 -23.41
CA PRO A 98 -37.47 11.55 -22.43
C PRO A 98 -36.65 12.17 -21.29
N ASN A 99 -37.01 13.38 -20.90
CA ASN A 99 -36.45 14.15 -19.78
C ASN A 99 -36.45 13.30 -18.50
N GLN A 100 -35.41 12.49 -18.32
CA GLN A 100 -35.20 11.70 -17.12
C GLN A 100 -34.07 12.33 -16.30
N PRO A 101 -34.26 12.47 -14.98
CA PRO A 101 -33.21 12.95 -14.10
C PRO A 101 -32.01 12.01 -14.22
N ILE A 102 -30.82 12.59 -14.46
CA ILE A 102 -29.54 11.88 -14.54
C ILE A 102 -29.36 11.10 -13.23
N GLN A 103 -29.63 9.80 -13.25
CA GLN A 103 -29.36 8.95 -12.10
C GLN A 103 -27.83 8.79 -11.98
N PRO A 104 -27.27 8.96 -10.77
CA PRO A 104 -25.85 8.76 -10.57
C PRO A 104 -25.49 7.32 -10.93
N VAL A 105 -24.49 7.16 -11.79
CA VAL A 105 -23.96 5.86 -12.18
C VAL A 105 -23.59 5.09 -10.91
N ARG A 106 -24.29 3.97 -10.65
CA ARG A 106 -24.03 3.16 -9.46
C ARG A 106 -22.65 2.52 -9.57
N ARG A 107 -21.85 2.67 -8.52
CA ARG A 107 -20.54 1.99 -8.43
C ARG A 107 -20.77 0.47 -8.41
N ALA A 108 -19.86 -0.26 -9.06
CA ALA A 108 -19.82 -1.70 -8.97
C ALA A 108 -19.68 -2.13 -7.49
N PRO A 109 -20.38 -3.18 -7.05
CA PRO A 109 -20.32 -3.64 -5.67
C PRO A 109 -18.92 -4.18 -5.33
N PRO A 110 -18.47 -4.03 -4.08
CA PRO A 110 -17.13 -4.41 -3.68
C PRO A 110 -16.91 -5.93 -3.82
N THR A 111 -15.74 -6.31 -4.35
CA THR A 111 -15.33 -7.71 -4.49
C THR A 111 -14.25 -8.05 -3.46
N CYS A 112 -14.26 -9.31 -3.00
CA CYS A 112 -13.21 -9.83 -2.13
C CYS A 112 -11.87 -9.92 -2.89
N SER A 113 -10.80 -9.36 -2.34
CA SER A 113 -9.46 -9.36 -2.95
C SER A 113 -8.82 -10.75 -3.05
N GLY A 114 -9.29 -11.73 -2.27
CA GLY A 114 -8.79 -13.11 -2.29
C GLY A 114 -9.53 -14.03 -3.27
N CYS A 115 -10.85 -13.86 -3.43
CA CYS A 115 -11.67 -14.78 -4.23
C CYS A 115 -12.49 -14.12 -5.36
N GLY A 116 -12.44 -12.79 -5.49
CA GLY A 116 -13.10 -12.03 -6.56
C GLY A 116 -14.63 -12.00 -6.51
N ARG A 117 -15.25 -12.69 -5.54
CA ARG A 117 -16.71 -12.72 -5.39
C ARG A 117 -17.22 -11.40 -4.85
N ILE A 118 -18.37 -10.96 -5.36
CA ILE A 118 -19.11 -9.80 -4.87
C ILE A 118 -19.54 -10.10 -3.43
N GLY A 119 -19.21 -9.20 -2.50
CA GLY A 119 -19.70 -9.30 -1.12
C GLY A 119 -21.19 -9.00 -1.08
N PHE A 120 -21.98 -9.88 -0.46
CA PHE A 120 -23.34 -9.54 -0.06
C PHE A 120 -23.27 -8.65 1.18
N MET A 121 -23.93 -7.50 1.11
CA MET A 121 -24.11 -6.57 2.23
C MET A 121 -25.38 -6.93 2.98
#